data_AF-Q0W696-F1
#
_entry.id   AF-Q0W696-F1
#
_cell.length_a   1.000
_cell.length_b   1.000
_cell.length_c   1.000
_cell.angle_alpha   90.00
_cell.angle_beta   90.00
_cell.angle_gamma   90.00
#
_symmetry.space_group_name_H-M   'P 1'
#
loop_
_entity.id
_entity.type
_entity.pdbx_description
1 polymer ?
#
loop_
_entity_poly.entity_id
_entity_poly.type
_entity_poly.pdbx_seq_one_letter_code
_entity_poly.pdbx_strand_id
1 'polypeptide(L)'
;MSYEEMILSTIKKVYAIRASIEKRTEEHLAGSLPLIGYILVGLAGTSLSKDQVKDVSAFITATCTTPERLTAMETISAFKAKNRVHRPIMVWLSYVSLFLPLVLVVAAEAYMYLQGMLTEVTYVAVALLLVLLALFAGLALFSVLSYNPEYRRDTIEHKLWKLMNAECQKRKKMHMRAQKKMGQTPLPAEAAPAVANNK
;
A
#
# COMPACT_ATOMS: atom_id res chain seq x y z
N MET A 1 -14.79 26.34 7.62
CA MET A 1 -14.72 25.26 6.61
C MET A 1 -16.02 24.46 6.63
N SER A 2 -16.77 24.51 5.53
CA SER A 2 -17.99 23.74 5.29
C SER A 2 -17.68 22.24 5.11
N TYR A 3 -18.67 21.37 5.29
CA TYR A 3 -18.53 19.93 5.00
C TYR A 3 -18.14 19.68 3.54
N GLU A 4 -18.69 20.44 2.59
CA GLU A 4 -18.34 20.31 1.17
C GLU A 4 -16.87 20.66 0.88
N GLU A 5 -16.37 21.73 1.51
CA GLU A 5 -14.96 22.13 1.40
C GLU A 5 -14.04 21.05 1.98
N MET A 6 -14.44 20.43 3.10
CA MET A 6 -13.70 19.32 3.72
C MET A 6 -13.59 18.13 2.77
N ILE A 7 -14.67 17.78 2.08
CA ILE A 7 -14.69 16.68 1.11
C ILE A 7 -13.82 17.02 -0.10
N LEU A 8 -13.99 18.21 -0.68
CA LEU A 8 -13.22 18.66 -1.85
C LEU A 8 -11.73 18.74 -1.56
N SER A 9 -11.34 19.29 -0.41
CA SER A 9 -9.92 19.37 0.00
C SER A 9 -9.32 17.98 0.21
N THR A 10 -10.09 17.05 0.77
CA THR A 10 -9.69 15.65 0.96
C THR A 10 -9.42 14.97 -0.38
N ILE A 11 -10.38 15.09 -1.30
CA ILE A 11 -10.25 14.53 -2.64
C ILE A 11 -9.02 15.12 -3.34
N LYS A 12 -8.86 16.46 -3.32
CA LYS A 12 -7.69 17.13 -3.89
C LYS A 12 -6.37 16.62 -3.30
N LYS A 13 -6.32 16.38 -1.98
CA LYS A 13 -5.12 15.85 -1.32
C LYS A 13 -4.79 14.43 -1.79
N VAL A 14 -5.79 13.56 -1.92
CA VAL A 14 -5.61 12.19 -2.45
C VAL A 14 -5.06 12.23 -3.87
N TYR A 15 -5.65 13.06 -4.75
CA TYR A 15 -5.17 13.22 -6.13
C TYR A 15 -3.77 13.83 -6.21
N ALA A 16 -3.43 14.79 -5.34
CA ALA A 16 -2.09 15.37 -5.29
C ALA A 16 -1.03 14.33 -4.86
N ILE A 17 -1.32 13.51 -3.85
CA ILE A 17 -0.40 12.45 -3.43
C ILE A 17 -0.26 11.41 -4.53
N ARG A 18 -1.36 11.02 -5.19
CA ARG A 18 -1.34 10.12 -6.34
C ARG A 18 -0.44 10.65 -7.46
N ALA A 19 -0.62 11.90 -7.88
CA ALA A 19 0.20 12.53 -8.92
C ALA A 19 1.69 12.53 -8.54
N SER A 20 2.02 12.77 -7.26
CA SER A 20 3.42 12.71 -6.78
C SER A 20 4.04 11.31 -6.85
N ILE A 21 3.23 10.25 -6.72
CA ILE A 21 3.69 8.85 -6.85
C ILE A 21 3.86 8.50 -8.32
N GLU A 22 2.91 8.90 -9.16
CA GLU A 22 2.98 8.71 -10.61
C GLU A 22 4.23 9.39 -11.18
N LYS A 23 4.49 10.65 -10.83
CA LYS A 23 5.69 11.37 -11.28
C LYS A 23 7.00 10.68 -10.89
N ARG A 24 7.13 10.20 -9.64
CA ARG A 24 8.31 9.42 -9.23
C ARG A 24 8.47 8.11 -9.99
N THR A 25 7.35 7.51 -10.39
CA THR A 25 7.36 6.28 -11.17
C THR A 25 7.81 6.55 -12.59
N GLU A 26 7.33 7.64 -13.19
CA GLU A 26 7.77 8.12 -14.50
C GLU A 26 9.26 8.47 -14.49
N GLU A 27 9.75 9.14 -13.45
CA GLU A 27 11.18 9.42 -13.25
C GLU A 27 12.01 8.13 -13.15
N HIS A 28 11.52 7.10 -12.45
CA HIS A 28 12.18 5.79 -12.41
C HIS A 28 12.17 5.07 -13.77
N LEU A 29 11.08 5.17 -14.52
CA LEU A 29 10.95 4.58 -15.86
C LEU A 29 11.83 5.29 -16.89
N ALA A 30 11.97 6.62 -16.79
CA ALA A 30 12.76 7.44 -17.71
C ALA A 30 14.27 7.44 -17.38
N GLY A 31 14.63 7.32 -16.09
CA GLY A 31 16.01 7.42 -15.61
C GLY A 31 16.78 6.09 -15.53
N SER A 32 16.13 4.95 -15.73
CA SER A 32 16.77 3.63 -15.66
C SER A 32 16.71 2.89 -17.00
N LEU A 33 17.57 1.89 -17.20
CA LEU A 33 17.47 0.97 -18.34
C LEU A 33 16.03 0.43 -18.41
N PRO A 34 15.38 0.44 -19.59
CA PRO A 34 13.94 0.22 -19.71
C PRO A 34 13.48 -1.05 -18.98
N LEU A 35 14.18 -2.17 -19.14
CA LEU A 35 13.87 -3.43 -18.42
C LEU A 35 13.94 -3.29 -16.89
N ILE A 36 14.98 -2.65 -16.36
CA ILE A 36 15.23 -2.52 -14.93
C ILE A 36 14.19 -1.61 -14.28
N GLY A 37 13.81 -0.52 -14.96
CA GLY A 37 12.77 0.40 -14.49
C GLY A 37 11.43 -0.27 -14.30
N TYR A 38 10.97 -1.05 -15.29
CA TYR A 38 9.71 -1.79 -15.19
C TYR A 38 9.75 -2.86 -14.09
N ILE A 39 10.88 -3.58 -13.95
CA ILE A 39 11.05 -4.58 -12.88
C ILE A 39 11.02 -3.90 -11.51
N LEU A 40 11.75 -2.80 -11.32
CA LEU A 40 11.76 -2.04 -10.07
C LEU A 40 10.38 -1.50 -9.72
N VAL A 41 9.63 -0.97 -10.70
CA VAL A 41 8.26 -0.48 -10.47
C VAL A 41 7.30 -1.62 -10.14
N GLY A 42 7.43 -2.76 -10.81
CA GLY A 42 6.65 -3.97 -10.52
C GLY A 42 6.93 -4.54 -9.14
N LEU A 43 8.19 -4.54 -8.70
CA LEU A 43 8.65 -5.05 -7.40
C LEU A 43 8.43 -4.08 -6.24
N ALA A 44 8.73 -2.79 -6.42
CA ALA A 44 8.48 -1.74 -5.42
C ALA A 44 6.97 -1.57 -5.16
N GLY A 45 6.15 -1.97 -6.13
CA GLY A 45 4.70 -2.04 -5.99
C GLY A 45 4.05 -0.67 -5.82
N THR A 46 2.97 -0.65 -5.04
CA THR A 46 2.12 0.53 -4.79
C THR A 46 2.13 0.95 -3.32
N SER A 47 3.23 0.71 -2.61
CA SER A 47 3.35 1.13 -1.20
C SER A 47 3.47 2.64 -1.08
N LEU A 48 2.82 3.20 -0.05
CA LEU A 48 2.96 4.60 0.34
C LEU A 48 4.27 4.80 1.09
N SER A 49 4.98 5.90 0.83
CA SER A 49 6.19 6.25 1.60
C SER A 49 5.83 6.71 3.02
N LYS A 50 6.80 6.65 3.95
CA LYS A 50 6.59 7.11 5.33
C LYS A 50 6.16 8.59 5.39
N ASP A 51 6.73 9.42 4.52
CA ASP A 51 6.37 10.85 4.45
C ASP A 51 4.94 11.06 3.98
N GLN A 52 4.47 10.26 3.03
CA GLN A 52 3.08 10.31 2.56
C GLN A 52 2.11 9.88 3.65
N VAL A 53 2.48 8.86 4.43
CA VAL A 53 1.68 8.45 5.59
C VAL A 53 1.61 9.56 6.63
N LYS A 54 2.74 10.23 6.91
CA LYS A 54 2.81 11.37 7.83
C LYS A 54 1.98 12.55 7.33
N ASP A 55 2.06 12.86 6.04
CA ASP A 55 1.30 13.94 5.41
C ASP A 55 -0.22 13.69 5.47
N VAL A 56 -0.67 12.45 5.22
CA VAL A 56 -2.09 12.07 5.39
C VAL A 56 -2.54 12.23 6.85
N SER A 57 -1.74 11.78 7.82
CA SER A 57 -2.10 11.94 9.24
C SER A 57 -2.13 13.41 9.66
N ALA A 58 -1.18 14.24 9.18
CA ALA A 58 -1.16 15.68 9.43
C ALA A 58 -2.40 16.37 8.83
N PHE A 59 -2.77 16.02 7.60
CA PHE A 59 -3.98 16.53 6.97
C PHE A 59 -5.24 16.18 7.76
N ILE A 60 -5.40 14.93 8.20
CA ILE A 60 -6.54 14.53 9.04
C ILE A 60 -6.54 15.29 10.36
N THR A 61 -5.37 15.57 10.94
CA THR A 61 -5.25 16.39 12.16
C THR A 61 -5.78 17.81 11.95
N ALA A 62 -5.39 18.44 10.85
CA ALA A 62 -5.74 19.82 10.57
C ALA A 62 -7.23 19.98 10.19
N THR A 63 -7.75 19.02 9.45
CA THR A 63 -9.08 19.12 8.83
C THR A 63 -10.18 18.58 9.76
N CYS A 64 -9.91 17.51 10.52
CA CYS A 64 -10.89 16.85 11.40
C CYS A 64 -10.66 17.22 12.87
N THR A 65 -10.96 18.47 13.23
CA THR A 65 -10.80 18.98 14.61
C THR A 65 -11.96 18.62 15.54
N THR A 66 -13.14 18.30 14.98
CA THR A 66 -14.35 17.95 15.75
C THR A 66 -14.74 16.47 15.52
N PRO A 67 -15.40 15.83 16.50
CA PRO A 67 -15.81 14.42 16.39
C PRO A 67 -16.81 14.16 15.25
N GLU A 68 -17.66 15.14 14.93
CA GLU A 68 -18.61 15.05 13.81
C GLU A 68 -17.88 15.01 12.46
N ARG A 69 -16.90 15.90 12.25
CA ARG A 69 -16.06 15.92 11.05
C ARG A 69 -15.27 14.64 10.89
N LEU A 70 -14.76 14.12 12.00
CA LEU A 70 -14.02 12.87 12.03
C LEU A 70 -14.90 11.67 11.62
N THR A 71 -16.18 11.67 12.02
CA THR A 71 -17.15 10.64 11.65
C THR A 71 -17.60 10.78 10.18
N ALA A 72 -17.79 12.00 9.69
CA ALA A 72 -18.08 12.24 8.27
C ALA A 72 -16.91 11.77 7.39
N MET A 73 -15.68 12.10 7.76
CA MET A 73 -14.47 11.66 7.06
C MET A 73 -14.28 10.14 7.10
N GLU A 74 -14.56 9.50 8.24
CA GLU A 74 -14.58 8.03 8.37
C GLU A 74 -15.57 7.41 7.37
N THR A 75 -16.79 7.95 7.28
CA THR A 75 -17.83 7.42 6.39
C THR A 75 -17.45 7.53 4.91
N ILE A 76 -16.87 8.67 4.51
CA ILE A 76 -16.44 8.91 3.13
C ILE A 76 -15.24 8.04 2.76
N SER A 77 -14.25 7.97 3.65
CA SER A 77 -13.07 7.13 3.43
C SER A 77 -13.41 5.65 3.44
N ALA A 78 -14.36 5.20 4.28
CA ALA A 78 -14.89 3.85 4.27
C ALA A 78 -15.66 3.54 2.97
N PHE A 79 -16.49 4.47 2.48
CA PHE A 79 -17.20 4.29 1.22
C PHE A 79 -16.24 4.13 0.04
N LYS A 80 -15.24 5.02 -0.07
CA LYS A 80 -14.22 4.95 -1.12
C LYS A 80 -13.29 3.74 -0.98
N ALA A 81 -12.95 3.33 0.24
CA ALA A 81 -12.14 2.15 0.49
C ALA A 81 -12.90 0.83 0.26
N LYS A 82 -14.23 0.84 0.18
CA LYS A 82 -15.03 -0.37 -0.06
C LYS A 82 -14.87 -0.90 -1.49
N ASN A 83 -14.57 -0.03 -2.44
CA ASN A 83 -14.32 -0.44 -3.81
C ASN A 83 -13.06 -1.31 -3.87
N ARG A 84 -13.26 -2.61 -4.16
CA ARG A 84 -12.15 -3.54 -4.38
C ARG A 84 -11.48 -3.19 -5.68
N VAL A 85 -10.17 -3.05 -5.64
CA VAL A 85 -9.35 -2.89 -6.84
C VAL A 85 -9.28 -4.23 -7.54
N HIS A 86 -9.77 -4.30 -8.77
CA HIS A 86 -9.71 -5.52 -9.57
C HIS A 86 -8.30 -5.67 -10.14
N ARG A 87 -7.64 -6.80 -9.86
CA ARG A 87 -6.29 -7.06 -10.34
C ARG A 87 -6.38 -7.63 -11.76
N PRO A 88 -5.84 -6.93 -12.79
CA PRO A 88 -5.95 -7.40 -14.17
C PRO A 88 -5.15 -8.69 -14.36
N ILE A 89 -5.64 -9.54 -15.27
CA ILE A 89 -5.06 -10.86 -15.57
C ILE A 89 -3.59 -10.73 -15.98
N MET A 90 -3.21 -9.68 -16.71
CA MET A 90 -1.81 -9.43 -17.10
C MET A 90 -0.87 -9.33 -15.89
N VAL A 91 -1.31 -8.68 -14.81
CA VAL A 91 -0.50 -8.59 -13.59
C VAL A 91 -0.36 -9.96 -12.94
N TRP A 92 -1.38 -10.83 -12.99
CA TRP A 92 -1.28 -12.23 -12.55
C TRP A 92 -0.30 -13.03 -13.41
N LEU A 93 -0.41 -12.90 -14.73
CA LEU A 93 0.49 -13.54 -15.70
C LEU A 93 1.95 -13.11 -15.50
N SER A 94 2.20 -11.87 -15.07
CA SER A 94 3.56 -11.41 -14.78
C SER A 94 4.23 -12.25 -13.68
N TYR A 95 3.52 -12.58 -12.60
CA TYR A 95 4.10 -13.42 -11.54
C TYR A 95 4.32 -14.86 -12.03
N VAL A 96 3.39 -15.38 -12.84
CA VAL A 96 3.52 -16.71 -13.44
C VAL A 96 4.72 -16.74 -14.40
N SER A 97 4.94 -15.69 -15.19
CA SER A 97 6.06 -15.64 -16.14
C SER A 97 7.44 -15.61 -15.46
N LEU A 98 7.51 -15.28 -14.18
CA LEU A 98 8.74 -15.35 -13.40
C LEU A 98 9.15 -16.80 -13.06
N PHE A 99 8.17 -17.68 -12.87
CA PHE A 99 8.40 -19.07 -12.45
C PHE A 99 8.24 -20.08 -13.60
N LEU A 100 7.36 -19.79 -14.57
CA LEU A 100 7.03 -20.72 -15.65
C LEU A 100 8.27 -21.12 -16.48
N PRO A 101 9.19 -20.22 -16.88
CA PRO A 101 10.40 -20.60 -17.60
C PRO A 101 11.31 -21.52 -16.77
N LEU A 102 11.44 -21.27 -15.46
CA LEU A 102 12.22 -22.10 -14.56
C LEU A 102 11.62 -23.51 -14.44
N VAL A 103 10.31 -23.62 -14.28
CA VAL A 103 9.62 -24.93 -14.21
C VAL A 103 9.80 -25.70 -15.51
N LEU A 104 9.72 -25.03 -16.66
CA LEU A 104 9.96 -25.66 -17.97
C LEU A 104 11.40 -26.15 -18.11
N VAL A 105 12.39 -25.38 -17.65
CA VAL A 105 13.79 -25.82 -17.66
C VAL A 105 14.01 -27.03 -16.78
N VAL A 106 13.47 -27.03 -15.55
CA VAL A 106 13.58 -28.19 -14.64
C VAL A 106 12.92 -29.43 -15.25
N ALA A 107 11.75 -29.28 -15.89
CA ALA A 107 11.08 -30.38 -16.57
C ALA A 107 11.89 -30.91 -17.77
N ALA A 108 12.50 -30.01 -18.55
CA ALA A 108 13.36 -30.38 -19.68
C ALA A 108 14.65 -31.08 -19.21
N GLU A 109 15.27 -30.60 -18.14
CA GLU A 109 16.45 -31.24 -17.53
C GLU A 109 16.13 -32.62 -16.99
N ALA A 110 15.01 -32.78 -16.28
CA ALA A 110 14.55 -34.07 -15.79
C ALA A 110 14.31 -35.06 -16.94
N TYR A 111 13.71 -34.60 -18.04
CA TYR A 111 13.49 -35.42 -19.22
C TYR A 111 14.81 -35.82 -19.92
N MET A 112 15.74 -34.88 -20.09
CA MET A 112 17.05 -35.15 -20.69
C MET A 112 17.89 -36.11 -19.85
N TYR A 113 17.81 -36.00 -18.51
CA TYR A 113 18.46 -36.93 -17.59
C TYR A 113 17.88 -38.34 -17.71
N LEU A 114 16.55 -38.48 -17.76
CA LEU A 114 15.87 -39.77 -17.91
C LEU A 114 16.18 -40.49 -19.24
N GLN A 115 16.44 -39.73 -20.31
CA GLN A 115 16.80 -40.30 -21.62
C GLN A 115 18.29 -40.55 -21.81
N GLY A 116 19.15 -40.20 -20.85
CA GLY A 116 20.59 -40.46 -20.92
C GLY A 116 21.30 -39.81 -22.12
N MET A 117 20.79 -38.67 -22.61
CA MET A 117 21.21 -38.09 -23.90
C MET A 117 22.58 -37.39 -23.90
N LEU A 118 23.19 -37.11 -22.74
CA LEU A 118 24.38 -36.25 -22.63
C LEU A 118 25.44 -36.83 -21.68
N THR A 119 26.70 -36.55 -21.97
CA THR A 119 27.83 -36.80 -21.04
C THR A 119 27.78 -35.80 -19.87
N GLU A 120 28.26 -36.16 -18.69
CA GLU A 120 28.17 -35.33 -17.46
C GLU A 120 28.60 -33.87 -17.69
N VAL A 121 29.71 -33.65 -18.41
CA VAL A 121 30.27 -32.30 -18.61
C VAL A 121 29.41 -31.45 -19.56
N THR A 122 28.89 -32.04 -20.64
CA THR A 122 28.03 -31.32 -21.59
C THR A 122 26.64 -31.06 -21.01
N TYR A 123 26.14 -31.97 -20.18
CA TYR A 123 24.89 -31.79 -19.45
C TYR A 123 24.93 -30.57 -18.52
N VAL A 124 25.97 -30.41 -17.70
CA VAL A 124 26.09 -29.28 -16.77
C VAL A 124 26.17 -27.94 -17.52
N ALA A 125 26.89 -27.88 -18.64
CA ALA A 125 26.99 -26.67 -19.44
C ALA A 125 25.65 -26.25 -20.07
N VAL A 126 24.89 -27.22 -20.62
CA VAL A 126 23.57 -26.97 -21.21
C VAL A 126 22.54 -26.58 -20.15
N ALA A 127 22.55 -27.25 -18.99
CA ALA A 127 21.70 -26.93 -17.86
C ALA A 127 21.90 -25.47 -17.39
N LEU A 128 23.14 -25.06 -17.15
CA LEU A 128 23.46 -23.69 -16.76
C LEU A 128 22.98 -22.66 -17.79
N LEU A 129 23.17 -22.96 -19.08
CA LEU A 129 22.73 -22.06 -20.15
C LEU A 129 21.20 -21.92 -20.20
N LEU A 130 20.48 -23.03 -20.03
CA LEU A 130 19.01 -23.03 -19.99
C LEU A 130 18.47 -22.27 -18.79
N VAL A 131 19.07 -22.44 -17.61
CA VAL A 131 18.69 -21.69 -16.39
C VAL A 131 18.90 -20.19 -16.59
N LEU A 132 20.05 -19.78 -17.14
CA LEU A 132 20.30 -18.36 -17.44
C LEU A 132 19.28 -17.81 -18.44
N LEU A 133 18.98 -18.56 -19.50
CA LEU A 133 18.03 -18.14 -20.53
C LEU A 133 16.60 -18.03 -19.98
N ALA A 134 16.18 -18.97 -19.12
CA ALA A 134 14.91 -18.92 -18.42
C ALA A 134 14.81 -17.72 -17.46
N LEU A 135 15.89 -17.40 -16.74
CA LEU A 135 15.93 -16.21 -15.88
C LEU A 135 15.74 -14.93 -16.71
N PHE A 136 16.47 -14.79 -17.83
CA PHE A 136 16.34 -13.63 -18.71
C PHE A 136 14.93 -13.53 -19.33
N ALA A 137 14.39 -14.65 -19.83
CA ALA A 137 13.05 -14.69 -20.40
C ALA A 137 11.99 -14.34 -19.36
N GLY A 138 12.10 -14.86 -18.14
CA GLY A 138 11.17 -14.58 -17.05
C GLY A 138 11.20 -13.11 -16.62
N LEU A 139 12.39 -12.51 -16.52
CA LEU A 139 12.54 -11.09 -16.22
C LEU A 139 11.99 -10.19 -17.33
N ALA A 140 12.26 -10.54 -18.60
CA ALA A 140 11.73 -9.79 -19.74
C ALA A 140 10.20 -9.86 -19.80
N LEU A 141 9.60 -11.05 -19.67
CA LEU A 141 8.15 -11.22 -19.63
C LEU A 141 7.52 -10.48 -18.43
N PHE A 142 8.13 -10.57 -17.25
CA PHE A 142 7.68 -9.82 -16.08
C PHE A 142 7.72 -8.31 -16.33
N SER A 143 8.78 -7.78 -16.93
CA SER A 143 8.88 -6.34 -17.21
C SER A 143 7.74 -5.82 -18.09
N VAL A 144 7.33 -6.60 -19.10
CA VAL A 144 6.27 -6.21 -20.04
C VAL A 144 4.89 -6.36 -19.40
N LEU A 145 4.67 -7.43 -18.64
CA LEU A 145 3.34 -7.78 -18.11
C LEU A 145 3.03 -7.14 -16.75
N SER A 146 4.05 -6.74 -15.99
CA SER A 146 3.87 -6.24 -14.61
C SER A 146 3.31 -4.81 -14.52
N TYR A 147 3.49 -4.00 -15.57
CA TYR A 147 3.09 -2.60 -15.54
C TYR A 147 1.72 -2.38 -16.19
N ASN A 148 0.72 -2.09 -15.35
CA ASN A 148 -0.57 -1.58 -15.78
C ASN A 148 -0.85 -0.24 -15.04
N PRO A 149 -0.87 0.90 -15.75
CA PRO A 149 -1.00 2.21 -15.12
C PRO A 149 -2.35 2.36 -14.40
N GLU A 150 -3.46 1.92 -15.00
CA GLU A 150 -4.80 2.05 -14.42
C GLU A 150 -4.93 1.28 -13.10
N TYR A 151 -4.57 0.00 -13.11
CA TYR A 151 -4.57 -0.83 -11.90
C TYR A 151 -3.69 -0.22 -10.80
N ARG A 152 -2.54 0.33 -11.17
CA ARG A 152 -1.61 0.93 -10.22
C ARG A 152 -2.21 2.18 -9.57
N ARG A 153 -2.83 3.04 -10.37
CA ARG A 153 -3.53 4.24 -9.90
C ARG A 153 -4.66 3.90 -8.94
N ASP A 154 -5.49 2.93 -9.29
CA ASP A 154 -6.60 2.48 -8.45
C ASP A 154 -6.11 1.86 -7.13
N THR A 155 -5.02 1.09 -7.19
CA THR A 155 -4.41 0.50 -5.99
C THR A 155 -3.85 1.57 -5.05
N ILE A 156 -3.19 2.59 -5.59
CA ILE A 156 -2.67 3.73 -4.80
C ILE A 156 -3.82 4.49 -4.14
N GLU A 157 -4.85 4.82 -4.91
CA GLU A 157 -6.02 5.53 -4.41
C GLU A 157 -6.72 4.73 -3.30
N HIS A 158 -6.97 3.45 -3.53
CA HIS A 158 -7.57 2.56 -2.52
C HIS A 158 -6.73 2.50 -1.24
N LYS A 159 -5.40 2.41 -1.33
CA LYS A 159 -4.51 2.42 -0.17
C LYS A 159 -4.55 3.74 0.59
N LEU A 160 -4.62 4.87 -0.10
CA LEU A 160 -4.78 6.20 0.50
C LEU A 160 -6.09 6.29 1.28
N TRP A 161 -7.21 5.91 0.67
CA TRP A 161 -8.52 5.90 1.35
C TRP A 161 -8.55 4.97 2.56
N LYS A 162 -7.94 3.78 2.46
CA LYS A 162 -7.82 2.83 3.57
C LYS A 162 -6.98 3.41 4.71
N LEU A 163 -5.87 4.08 4.39
CA LEU A 163 -5.01 4.73 5.38
C LEU A 163 -5.77 5.87 6.08
N MET A 164 -6.50 6.67 5.32
CA MET A 164 -7.31 7.76 5.87
C MET A 164 -8.36 7.24 6.85
N ASN A 165 -9.07 6.16 6.48
CA ASN A 165 -10.05 5.54 7.35
C ASN A 165 -9.41 5.02 8.65
N ALA A 166 -8.24 4.36 8.55
CA ALA A 166 -7.51 3.86 9.72
C ALA A 166 -7.08 4.98 10.68
N GLU A 167 -6.58 6.10 10.15
CA GLU A 167 -6.22 7.27 10.96
C GLU A 167 -7.44 7.93 11.59
N CYS A 168 -8.57 8.03 10.88
CA CYS A 168 -9.84 8.52 11.45
C CYS A 168 -10.30 7.61 12.59
N GLN A 169 -10.33 6.29 12.39
CA GLN A 169 -10.72 5.34 13.44
C GLN A 169 -9.80 5.42 14.67
N LYS A 170 -8.49 5.53 14.46
CA LYS A 170 -7.50 5.67 15.54
C LYS A 170 -7.78 6.92 16.36
N ARG A 171 -8.05 8.07 15.71
CA ARG A 171 -8.35 9.34 16.39
C ARG A 171 -9.68 9.35 17.10
N LYS A 172 -10.72 8.75 16.51
CA LYS A 172 -12.03 8.57 17.16
C LYS A 172 -11.88 7.79 18.47
N LYS A 173 -11.11 6.70 18.45
CA LYS A 173 -10.77 5.92 19.65
C LYS A 173 -10.02 6.77 20.69
N MET A 174 -9.09 7.63 20.27
CA MET A 174 -8.37 8.54 21.19
C MET A 174 -9.30 9.58 21.83
N HIS A 175 -10.19 10.22 21.05
CA HIS A 175 -11.17 11.17 21.59
C HIS A 175 -12.13 10.51 22.59
N MET A 176 -12.67 9.32 22.28
CA MET A 176 -13.53 8.59 23.22
C MET A 176 -12.80 8.22 24.51
N ARG A 177 -11.52 7.83 24.44
CA ARG A 177 -10.70 7.56 25.63
C ARG A 177 -10.45 8.82 26.45
N ALA A 178 -10.20 9.97 25.81
CA ALA A 178 -10.00 11.24 26.50
C ALA A 178 -11.28 11.70 27.20
N GLN A 179 -12.45 11.59 26.55
CA GLN A 179 -13.74 11.89 27.17
C GLN A 179 -14.04 10.98 28.36
N LYS A 180 -13.78 9.67 28.24
CA LYS A 180 -13.95 8.72 29.35
C LYS A 180 -13.08 9.07 30.56
N LYS A 181 -11.85 9.56 30.33
CA LYS A 181 -10.96 10.02 31.40
C LYS A 181 -11.45 11.32 32.06
N MET A 182 -11.96 12.28 31.27
CA MET A 182 -12.50 13.54 31.82
C MET A 182 -13.81 13.33 32.60
N GLY A 183 -14.65 12.37 32.20
CA GLY A 183 -15.86 11.97 32.93
C GLY A 183 -15.59 11.09 34.17
N GLN A 184 -14.34 10.75 34.47
CA GLN A 184 -13.93 9.93 35.62
C GLN A 184 -13.14 10.71 36.68
N THR A 185 -13.02 12.03 36.56
CA THR A 185 -12.42 12.86 37.62
C THR A 185 -13.39 12.90 38.81
N PRO A 186 -13.08 12.31 39.98
CA PRO A 186 -13.88 12.55 41.16
C PRO A 186 -13.71 14.03 41.51
N LEU A 187 -14.81 14.75 41.70
CA LEU A 187 -14.76 16.04 42.39
C LEU A 187 -14.00 15.82 43.71
N PRO A 188 -12.98 16.64 44.04
CA PRO A 188 -12.44 16.61 45.40
C PRO A 188 -13.61 16.87 46.32
N ALA A 189 -13.85 15.94 47.26
CA ALA A 189 -14.88 16.09 48.27
C ALA A 189 -14.61 17.41 49.00
N GLU A 190 -15.44 18.41 48.68
CA GLU A 190 -15.40 19.72 49.30
C GLU A 190 -15.59 19.51 50.81
N ALA A 191 -14.60 19.98 51.57
CA ALA A 191 -14.46 19.74 52.98
C ALA A 191 -15.75 20.12 53.74
N ALA A 192 -16.29 19.16 54.47
CA ALA A 192 -17.37 19.43 55.43
C ALA A 192 -16.90 20.51 56.42
N PRO A 193 -17.68 21.57 56.67
CA PRO A 193 -17.29 22.61 57.62
C PRO A 193 -17.28 22.02 59.04
N ALA A 194 -16.13 22.17 59.71
CA ALA A 194 -15.98 21.86 61.13
C ALA A 194 -16.92 22.77 61.95
N VAL A 195 -17.89 22.15 62.62
CA VAL A 195 -18.76 22.80 63.60
C VAL A 195 -17.88 23.21 64.79
N ALA A 196 -17.63 24.52 64.92
CA ALA A 196 -17.02 25.11 66.09
C ALA A 196 -18.00 25.02 67.26
N ASN A 197 -17.70 24.15 68.22
CA ASN A 197 -18.45 24.01 69.46
C ASN A 197 -17.76 24.90 70.51
N ASN A 198 -18.32 26.08 70.76
CA ASN A 198 -17.90 26.96 71.85
C ASN A 198 -18.62 26.52 73.13
N LYS A 199 -17.86 26.12 74.14
CA LYS A 199 -18.28 26.05 75.54
C LYS A 199 -17.26 26.79 76.39
#